data_AF-A0A2S8BRE6-F1
#
_entry.id   AF-A0A2S8BRE6-F1
#
_cell.length_a   1.000
_cell.length_b   1.000
_cell.length_c   1.000
_cell.angle_alpha   90.00
_cell.angle_beta   90.00
_cell.angle_gamma   90.00
#
_symmetry.space_group_name_H-M   'P 1'
#
loop_
_entity.id
_entity.type
_entity.pdbx_description
1 polymer ?
#
loop_
_entity_poly.entity_id
_entity_poly.type
_entity_poly.pdbx_seq_one_letter_code
_entity_poly.pdbx_strand_id
1 'polypeptide(L)'
;MIGEPGSGFKTALRTLDHTRPTIGAQAVGIAQGALDAAIAYTKDRKQFGRPIADNQGVQFMLAEMAMKVEAARLMVYSAAARAERGETGLGFISAASKCFASDVAMEVTTDAVQLFGGAGYTTDFPVERMMRDAKITQIYEGTNQIQRVVMSRHLLR
;
A
#
# COMPACT_ATOMS: atom_id res chain seq x y z
N MET A 1 14.49 -25.84 18.82
CA MET A 1 13.92 -26.18 17.51
C MET A 1 12.42 -25.87 17.57
N ILE A 2 11.83 -25.21 16.56
CA ILE A 2 10.38 -24.99 16.49
C ILE A 2 9.77 -26.03 15.55
N GLY A 3 8.94 -26.91 16.09
CA GLY A 3 8.38 -28.05 15.35
C GLY A 3 9.39 -29.18 15.12
N GLU A 4 8.98 -30.18 14.34
CA GLU A 4 9.77 -31.37 14.00
C GLU A 4 10.71 -31.11 12.81
N PRO A 5 11.82 -31.87 12.66
CA PRO A 5 12.65 -31.83 11.47
C PRO A 5 11.81 -31.97 10.18
N GLY A 6 11.96 -31.00 9.26
CA GLY A 6 11.21 -30.95 7.99
C GLY A 6 9.91 -30.13 8.02
N SER A 7 9.42 -29.70 9.18
CA SER A 7 8.17 -28.91 9.24
C SER A 7 8.34 -27.42 8.94
N GLY A 8 9.58 -26.92 8.87
CA GLY A 8 9.89 -25.49 8.81
C GLY A 8 9.24 -24.75 7.64
N PHE A 9 9.22 -25.34 6.44
CA PHE A 9 8.62 -24.70 5.26
C PHE A 9 7.10 -24.50 5.42
N LYS A 10 6.40 -25.50 5.96
CA LYS A 10 4.95 -25.40 6.22
C LYS A 10 4.65 -24.37 7.29
N THR A 11 5.46 -24.33 8.35
CA THR A 11 5.34 -23.32 9.41
C THR A 11 5.53 -21.92 8.84
N ALA A 12 6.59 -21.70 8.04
CA ALA A 12 6.88 -20.40 7.43
C ALA A 12 5.73 -19.92 6.52
N LEU A 13 5.21 -20.80 5.65
CA LEU A 13 4.09 -20.45 4.77
C LEU A 13 2.82 -20.08 5.55
N ARG A 14 2.51 -20.81 6.63
CA ARG A 14 1.37 -20.48 7.50
C ARG A 14 1.55 -19.12 8.17
N THR A 15 2.76 -18.80 8.62
CA THR A 15 3.05 -17.49 9.22
C THR A 15 2.80 -16.36 8.21
N LEU A 16 3.19 -16.54 6.95
CA LEU A 16 3.00 -15.53 5.90
C LEU A 16 1.53 -15.18 5.65
N ASP A 17 0.61 -16.12 5.82
CA ASP A 17 -0.82 -15.83 5.66
C ASP A 17 -1.35 -14.85 6.72
N HIS A 18 -0.67 -14.74 7.87
CA HIS A 18 -0.99 -13.77 8.93
C HIS A 18 -0.15 -12.48 8.85
N THR A 19 1.07 -12.51 8.31
CA THR A 19 1.95 -11.33 8.24
C THR A 19 1.74 -10.48 6.99
N ARG A 20 1.26 -11.04 5.87
CA ARG A 20 0.99 -10.24 4.65
C ARG A 20 0.02 -9.07 4.88
N PRO A 21 -1.09 -9.19 5.63
CA PRO A 21 -1.94 -8.05 5.95
C PRO A 21 -1.22 -6.94 6.71
N THR A 22 -0.21 -7.26 7.52
CA THR A 22 0.55 -6.24 8.27
C THR A 22 1.45 -5.43 7.32
N ILE A 23 1.99 -6.05 6.27
CA ILE A 23 2.67 -5.33 5.19
C ILE A 23 1.68 -4.46 4.40
N GLY A 24 0.47 -4.97 4.15
CA GLY A 24 -0.60 -4.16 3.56
C GLY A 24 -0.92 -2.93 4.41
N ALA A 25 -0.97 -3.06 5.75
CA ALA A 25 -1.21 -1.96 6.67
C ALA A 25 -0.09 -0.91 6.64
N GLN A 26 1.18 -1.34 6.56
CA GLN A 26 2.31 -0.43 6.37
C GLN A 26 2.18 0.36 5.06
N ALA A 27 1.86 -0.33 3.95
CA ALA A 27 1.66 0.31 2.65
C ALA A 27 0.52 1.36 2.70
N VAL A 28 -0.61 1.03 3.34
CA VAL A 28 -1.71 1.97 3.56
C VAL A 28 -1.26 3.19 4.38
N GLY A 29 -0.42 3.00 5.41
CA GLY A 29 0.12 4.10 6.21
C GLY A 29 1.01 5.04 5.39
N ILE A 30 1.90 4.49 4.56
CA ILE A 30 2.75 5.26 3.64
C ILE A 30 1.88 6.06 2.66
N ALA A 31 0.89 5.40 2.04
CA ALA A 31 0.00 6.02 1.06
C ALA A 31 -0.83 7.16 1.69
N GLN A 32 -1.41 6.94 2.87
CA GLN A 32 -2.16 7.96 3.58
C GLN A 32 -1.28 9.17 3.93
N GLY A 33 -0.07 8.94 4.46
CA GLY A 33 0.85 10.02 4.79
C GLY A 33 1.23 10.88 3.56
N ALA A 34 1.42 10.24 2.40
CA ALA A 34 1.71 10.94 1.16
C ALA A 34 0.51 11.75 0.64
N LEU A 35 -0.70 11.19 0.74
CA LEU A 35 -1.95 11.89 0.41
C LEU A 35 -2.15 13.13 1.30
N ASP A 36 -1.99 12.98 2.62
CA ASP A 36 -2.18 14.09 3.56
C ASP A 36 -1.17 15.23 3.29
N ALA A 37 0.09 14.87 3.02
CA ALA A 37 1.13 15.82 2.65
C ALA A 37 0.80 16.54 1.32
N ALA A 38 0.30 15.81 0.32
CA ALA A 38 -0.11 16.38 -0.96
C ALA A 38 -1.31 17.32 -0.83
N ILE A 39 -2.32 16.97 -0.03
CA ILE A 39 -3.48 17.83 0.24
C ILE A 39 -3.02 19.14 0.92
N ALA A 40 -2.16 19.05 1.93
CA ALA A 40 -1.65 20.23 2.62
C ALA A 40 -0.85 21.14 1.67
N TYR A 41 0.12 20.57 0.95
CA TYR A 41 0.97 21.33 0.05
C TYR A 41 0.20 22.00 -1.09
N THR A 42 -0.77 21.29 -1.69
CA THR A 42 -1.54 21.83 -2.83
C THR A 42 -2.47 22.97 -2.43
N LYS A 43 -2.93 23.02 -1.18
CA LYS A 43 -3.72 24.13 -0.62
C LYS A 43 -2.85 25.36 -0.34
N ASP A 44 -1.62 25.17 0.12
CA ASP A 44 -0.72 26.27 0.47
C ASP A 44 0.03 26.84 -0.75
N ARG A 45 0.42 25.98 -1.69
CA ARG A 45 1.21 26.36 -2.87
C ARG A 45 0.36 27.16 -3.84
N LYS A 46 0.80 28.39 -4.15
CA LYS A 46 0.15 29.28 -5.13
C LYS A 46 0.91 29.34 -6.45
N GLN A 47 0.20 29.18 -7.56
CA GLN A 47 0.67 29.46 -8.92
C GLN A 47 -0.48 30.06 -9.73
N PHE A 48 -0.16 30.88 -10.73
CA PHE A 48 -1.16 31.57 -11.54
C PHE A 48 -2.19 32.34 -10.70
N GLY A 49 -1.75 32.93 -9.59
CA GLY A 49 -2.57 33.77 -8.72
C GLY A 49 -3.47 33.04 -7.70
N ARG A 50 -3.49 31.70 -7.65
CA ARG A 50 -4.37 30.92 -6.76
C ARG A 50 -3.70 29.65 -6.23
N PRO A 51 -4.23 29.01 -5.17
CA PRO A 51 -3.80 27.67 -4.75
C PRO A 51 -3.82 26.67 -5.91
N ILE A 52 -2.84 25.79 -6.00
CA ILE A 52 -2.81 24.77 -7.06
C ILE A 52 -3.92 23.73 -6.89
N ALA A 53 -4.48 23.58 -5.68
CA ALA A 53 -5.67 22.79 -5.40
C ALA A 53 -6.94 23.26 -6.16
N ASP A 54 -6.95 24.49 -6.69
CA ASP A 54 -8.07 25.01 -7.51
C ASP A 54 -8.01 24.51 -8.96
N ASN A 55 -6.92 23.85 -9.37
CA ASN A 55 -6.80 23.28 -10.70
C ASN A 55 -7.49 21.92 -10.73
N GLN A 56 -8.45 21.74 -11.65
CA GLN A 56 -9.24 20.51 -11.77
C GLN A 56 -8.37 19.25 -11.90
N GLY A 57 -7.27 19.31 -12.66
CA GLY A 57 -6.34 18.18 -12.78
C GLY A 57 -5.74 17.74 -11.42
N VAL A 58 -5.42 18.69 -10.54
CA VAL A 58 -4.95 18.39 -9.17
C VAL A 58 -6.07 17.77 -8.33
N GLN A 59 -7.30 18.28 -8.45
CA GLN A 59 -8.46 17.74 -7.72
C GLN A 59 -8.75 16.30 -8.11
N PHE A 60 -8.65 15.96 -9.40
CA PHE A 60 -8.82 14.60 -9.88
C PHE A 60 -7.76 13.65 -9.34
N MET A 61 -6.48 14.06 -9.35
CA MET A 61 -5.40 13.26 -8.76
C MET A 61 -5.66 13.02 -7.26
N LEU A 62 -5.97 14.06 -6.49
CA LEU A 62 -6.25 13.92 -5.06
C LEU A 62 -7.45 13.02 -4.77
N ALA A 63 -8.52 13.12 -5.57
CA ALA A 63 -9.70 12.28 -5.44
C ALA A 63 -9.37 10.81 -5.76
N GLU A 64 -8.60 10.54 -6.81
CA GLU A 64 -8.18 9.19 -7.19
C GLU A 64 -7.25 8.57 -6.15
N MET A 65 -6.27 9.32 -5.66
CA MET A 65 -5.40 8.89 -4.55
C MET A 65 -6.23 8.52 -3.32
N ALA A 66 -7.17 9.37 -2.90
CA ALA A 66 -8.02 9.12 -1.74
C ALA A 66 -8.89 7.86 -1.90
N MET A 67 -9.52 7.70 -3.07
CA MET A 67 -10.34 6.52 -3.38
C MET A 67 -9.53 5.23 -3.31
N LYS A 68 -8.31 5.22 -3.87
CA LYS A 68 -7.43 4.05 -3.86
C LYS A 68 -6.94 3.71 -2.45
N VAL A 69 -6.55 4.72 -1.67
CA VAL A 69 -6.13 4.53 -0.27
C VAL A 69 -7.27 3.92 0.56
N GLU A 70 -8.50 4.42 0.38
CA GLU A 70 -9.66 3.88 1.11
C GLU A 70 -9.96 2.43 0.70
N ALA A 71 -9.94 2.12 -0.60
CA ALA A 71 -10.11 0.74 -1.07
C ALA A 71 -9.03 -0.20 -0.49
N ALA A 72 -7.78 0.25 -0.45
CA ALA A 72 -6.67 -0.53 0.11
C ALA A 72 -6.84 -0.75 1.61
N ARG A 73 -7.24 0.28 2.35
CA ARG A 73 -7.52 0.22 3.79
C ARG A 73 -8.61 -0.79 4.10
N LEU A 74 -9.74 -0.74 3.39
CA LEU A 74 -10.84 -1.67 3.57
C LEU A 74 -10.43 -3.12 3.31
N MET A 75 -9.64 -3.36 2.26
CA MET A 75 -9.16 -4.72 1.93
C MET A 75 -8.21 -5.26 3.00
N VAL A 76 -7.29 -4.43 3.50
CA VAL A 76 -6.35 -4.79 4.58
C VAL A 76 -7.09 -5.09 5.88
N TYR A 77 -8.03 -4.23 6.29
CA TYR A 77 -8.80 -4.44 7.52
C TYR A 77 -9.72 -5.66 7.42
N SER A 78 -10.30 -5.92 6.24
CA SER A 78 -11.04 -7.16 6.00
C SER A 78 -10.14 -8.39 6.18
N ALA A 79 -8.94 -8.39 5.59
CA ALA A 79 -7.98 -9.49 5.74
C ALA A 79 -7.57 -9.70 7.21
N ALA A 80 -7.23 -8.62 7.91
CA ALA A 80 -6.84 -8.67 9.32
C ALA A 80 -7.97 -9.17 10.23
N ALA A 81 -9.19 -8.66 10.05
CA ALA A 81 -10.35 -9.07 10.85
C ALA A 81 -10.71 -10.55 10.64
N ARG A 82 -10.58 -11.06 9.40
CA ARG A 82 -10.77 -12.48 9.09
C ARG A 82 -9.69 -13.35 9.75
N ALA A 83 -8.44 -12.89 9.73
CA ALA A 83 -7.33 -13.57 10.39
C ALA A 83 -7.52 -13.64 11.91
N GLU A 84 -7.95 -12.54 12.54
CA GLU A 84 -8.20 -12.45 13.98
C GLU A 84 -9.33 -13.38 14.43
N ARG A 85 -10.38 -13.54 13.60
CA ARG A 85 -11.46 -14.50 13.85
C ARG A 85 -11.07 -15.96 13.66
N GLY A 86 -9.83 -16.25 13.25
CA GLY A 86 -9.37 -17.61 12.98
C GLY A 86 -10.05 -18.27 11.80
N GLU A 87 -10.56 -17.49 10.83
CA GLU A 87 -11.19 -18.05 9.64
C GLU A 87 -10.20 -18.89 8.83
N THR A 88 -10.68 -20.00 8.25
CA THR A 88 -9.88 -20.82 7.34
C THR A 88 -9.83 -20.22 5.94
N GLY A 89 -8.79 -20.54 5.16
CA GLY A 89 -8.73 -20.15 3.74
C GLY A 89 -8.33 -18.69 3.50
N LEU A 90 -7.50 -18.12 4.38
CA LEU A 90 -7.04 -16.73 4.30
C LEU A 90 -6.12 -16.43 3.10
N GLY A 91 -5.52 -17.44 2.49
CA GLY A 91 -4.45 -17.26 1.49
C GLY A 91 -4.80 -16.31 0.35
N PHE A 92 -6.05 -16.32 -0.15
CA PHE A 92 -6.49 -15.36 -1.17
C PHE A 92 -6.51 -13.92 -0.63
N ILE A 93 -7.26 -13.65 0.44
CA ILE A 93 -7.48 -12.27 0.93
C ILE A 93 -6.20 -11.68 1.55
N SER A 94 -5.38 -12.54 2.16
CA SER A 94 -4.06 -12.19 2.68
C SER A 94 -3.11 -11.75 1.56
N ALA A 95 -3.04 -12.52 0.46
CA ALA A 95 -2.24 -12.16 -0.71
C ALA A 95 -2.78 -10.90 -1.43
N ALA A 96 -4.11 -10.82 -1.61
CA ALA A 96 -4.77 -9.71 -2.28
C ALA A 96 -4.55 -8.38 -1.55
N SER A 97 -4.76 -8.36 -0.22
CA SER A 97 -4.61 -7.15 0.58
C SER A 97 -3.19 -6.58 0.52
N LYS A 98 -2.17 -7.43 0.69
CA LYS A 98 -0.76 -7.01 0.55
C LYS A 98 -0.45 -6.50 -0.84
N CYS A 99 -0.87 -7.25 -1.88
CA CYS A 99 -0.57 -6.91 -3.26
C CYS A 99 -1.21 -5.57 -3.65
N PHE A 100 -2.51 -5.41 -3.39
CA PHE A 100 -3.26 -4.23 -3.77
C PHE A 100 -2.79 -3.00 -2.99
N ALA A 101 -2.62 -3.10 -1.67
CA ALA A 101 -2.15 -1.97 -0.86
C ALA A 101 -0.75 -1.50 -1.24
N SER A 102 0.17 -2.42 -1.55
CA SER A 102 1.53 -2.04 -1.98
C SER A 102 1.59 -1.45 -3.39
N ASP A 103 0.75 -1.92 -4.31
CA ASP A 103 0.60 -1.29 -5.65
C ASP A 103 0.01 0.13 -5.50
N VAL A 104 -1.02 0.31 -4.67
CA VAL A 104 -1.62 1.62 -4.36
C VAL A 104 -0.61 2.56 -3.70
N ALA A 105 0.17 2.08 -2.73
CA ALA A 105 1.16 2.93 -2.06
C ALA A 105 2.22 3.48 -3.02
N MET A 106 2.67 2.66 -3.98
CA MET A 106 3.64 3.10 -4.98
C MET A 106 3.04 4.16 -5.91
N GLU A 107 1.80 3.98 -6.33
CA GLU A 107 1.10 4.94 -7.19
C GLU A 107 0.87 6.27 -6.47
N VAL A 108 0.25 6.24 -5.29
CA VAL A 108 -0.07 7.42 -4.48
C VAL A 108 1.18 8.22 -4.11
N THR A 109 2.28 7.54 -3.76
CA THR A 109 3.52 8.25 -3.41
C THR A 109 4.21 8.87 -4.63
N THR A 110 4.11 8.25 -5.81
CA THR A 110 4.61 8.84 -7.06
C THR A 110 3.79 10.07 -7.44
N ASP A 111 2.46 10.00 -7.32
CA ASP A 111 1.57 11.14 -7.57
C ASP A 111 1.80 12.27 -6.57
N ALA A 112 2.07 11.95 -5.30
CA ALA A 112 2.41 12.95 -4.29
C ALA A 112 3.70 13.71 -4.67
N VAL A 113 4.75 13.01 -5.12
CA VAL A 113 5.97 13.66 -5.64
C VAL A 113 5.63 14.57 -6.83
N GLN A 114 4.78 14.13 -7.75
CA GLN A 114 4.34 14.92 -8.90
C GLN A 114 3.59 16.20 -8.49
N LEU A 115 2.71 16.12 -7.48
CA LEU A 115 1.95 17.27 -6.96
C LEU A 115 2.84 18.29 -6.24
N PHE A 116 3.96 17.86 -5.66
CA PHE A 116 4.96 18.76 -5.08
C PHE A 116 5.86 19.42 -6.16
N GLY A 117 5.96 18.83 -7.35
CA GLY A 117 6.87 19.25 -8.40
C GLY A 117 8.33 19.05 -7.99
N GLY A 118 9.23 19.98 -8.34
CA GLY A 118 10.65 19.87 -7.98
C GLY A 118 10.92 19.73 -6.48
N ALA A 119 10.07 20.32 -5.63
CA ALA A 119 10.14 20.17 -4.18
C ALA A 119 9.92 18.72 -3.72
N GLY A 120 9.12 17.95 -4.46
CA GLY A 120 8.83 16.56 -4.12
C GLY A 120 10.01 15.63 -4.37
N TYR A 121 11.05 16.10 -5.07
CA TYR A 121 12.27 15.37 -5.36
C TYR A 121 13.41 15.71 -4.39
N THR A 122 13.23 16.70 -3.51
CA THR A 122 14.24 17.08 -2.50
C THR A 122 13.95 16.41 -1.17
N THR A 123 14.99 16.26 -0.36
CA THR A 123 14.88 15.67 0.99
C THR A 123 14.32 16.64 2.02
N ASP A 124 13.96 17.86 1.62
CA ASP A 124 13.33 18.85 2.50
C ASP A 124 11.85 18.52 2.76
N PHE A 125 11.25 17.72 1.89
CA PHE A 125 9.85 17.31 1.97
C PHE A 125 9.72 15.79 2.13
N PRO A 126 8.70 15.31 2.85
CA PRO A 126 8.63 13.90 3.25
C PRO A 126 8.26 12.94 2.09
N VAL A 127 7.73 13.45 0.99
CA VAL A 127 7.13 12.62 -0.08
C VAL A 127 8.15 11.80 -0.87
N GLU A 128 9.39 12.29 -1.03
CA GLU A 128 10.46 11.51 -1.69
C GLU A 128 10.79 10.24 -0.89
N ARG A 129 10.84 10.37 0.44
CA ARG A 129 11.12 9.25 1.34
C ARG A 129 9.99 8.24 1.30
N MET A 130 8.75 8.73 1.36
CA MET A 130 7.56 7.88 1.27
C MET A 130 7.54 7.08 -0.04
N MET A 131 7.93 7.68 -1.17
CA MET A 131 8.05 6.98 -2.46
C MET A 131 9.10 5.86 -2.43
N ARG A 132 10.29 6.13 -1.88
CA ARG A 132 11.33 5.10 -1.72
C ARG A 132 10.87 3.97 -0.78
N ASP A 133 10.24 4.32 0.33
CA ASP A 133 9.76 3.38 1.35
C ASP A 133 8.59 2.53 0.82
N ALA A 134 7.71 3.08 -0.03
CA ALA A 134 6.63 2.31 -0.63
C ALA A 134 7.16 1.13 -1.46
N LYS A 135 8.32 1.28 -2.12
CA LYS A 135 8.81 0.29 -3.07
C LYS A 135 9.12 -1.06 -2.43
N ILE A 136 9.67 -1.08 -1.22
CA ILE A 136 10.03 -2.34 -0.54
C ILE A 136 8.80 -3.19 -0.25
N THR A 137 7.64 -2.54 -0.05
CA THR A 137 6.37 -3.24 0.23
C THR A 137 5.94 -4.13 -0.94
N GLN A 138 6.35 -3.85 -2.18
CA GLN A 138 6.06 -4.70 -3.34
C GLN A 138 7.00 -5.92 -3.46
N ILE A 139 8.09 -5.96 -2.69
CA ILE A 139 9.20 -6.91 -2.87
C ILE A 139 9.24 -7.95 -1.74
N TYR A 140 9.32 -7.52 -0.48
CA TYR A 140 9.48 -8.45 0.64
C TYR A 140 8.17 -9.13 1.05
N GLU A 141 8.26 -10.15 1.91
CA GLU A 141 7.12 -10.96 2.37
C GLU A 141 6.33 -11.58 1.19
N GLY A 142 7.07 -11.91 0.13
CA GLY A 142 6.57 -12.36 -1.17
C GLY A 142 6.27 -11.20 -2.11
N THR A 143 6.95 -11.19 -3.26
CA THR A 143 6.74 -10.17 -4.29
C THR A 143 5.30 -10.16 -4.78
N ASN A 144 4.86 -9.04 -5.35
CA ASN A 144 3.48 -8.94 -5.85
C ASN A 144 3.17 -9.95 -6.99
N GLN A 145 4.18 -10.47 -7.69
CA GLN A 145 4.02 -11.58 -8.64
C GLN A 145 3.73 -12.90 -7.91
N ILE A 146 4.43 -13.17 -6.80
CA ILE A 146 4.14 -14.34 -5.96
C ILE A 146 2.75 -14.25 -5.33
N GLN A 147 2.32 -13.06 -4.90
CA GLN A 147 0.94 -12.88 -4.41
C GLN A 147 -0.10 -13.24 -5.48
N ARG A 148 0.14 -12.86 -6.75
CA ARG A 148 -0.72 -13.25 -7.88
C ARG A 148 -0.74 -14.77 -8.10
N VAL A 149 0.38 -15.46 -7.92
CA VAL A 149 0.45 -16.94 -7.95
C VAL A 149 -0.34 -17.57 -6.79
N VAL A 150 -0.28 -17.00 -5.59
CA VAL A 150 -1.08 -17.47 -4.45
C VAL A 150 -2.57 -17.30 -4.74
N MET A 151 -2.98 -16.10 -5.18
CA MET A 151 -4.38 -15.83 -5.55
C MET A 151 -4.88 -16.78 -6.64
N SER A 152 -4.10 -16.98 -7.72
CA SER A 152 -4.51 -17.87 -8.82
C SER A 152 -4.69 -19.32 -8.37
N ARG A 153 -3.83 -19.83 -7.49
CA ARG A 153 -3.97 -21.17 -6.90
C ARG A 153 -5.24 -21.33 -6.06
N HIS A 154 -5.73 -20.27 -5.43
CA HIS A 154 -6.98 -20.31 -4.69
C HIS A 154 -8.22 -20.22 -5.59
N LEU A 155 -8.10 -19.65 -6.80
CA LEU A 155 -9.19 -19.53 -7.75
C LEU A 155 -9.35 -20.76 -8.66
N LEU A 156 -8.25 -21.45 -8.98
CA LEU A 156 -8.20 -22.51 -9.98
C LEU A 156 -8.12 -23.93 -9.39
N ARG A 157 -8.31 -24.07 -8.08
CA ARG A 157 -8.32 -25.36 -7.39
C ARG A 157 -9.73 -25.82 -7.09
#